data_AF-A0A931RZ54-F1
#
_entry.id   AF-A0A931RZ54-F1
#
_cell.length_a   1.000
_cell.length_b   1.000
_cell.length_c   1.000
_cell.angle_alpha   90.00
_cell.angle_beta   90.00
_cell.angle_gamma   90.00
#
_symmetry.space_group_name_H-M   'P 1'
#
loop_
_entity.id
_entity.type
_entity.pdbx_description
1 polymer ?
#
loop_
_entity_poly.entity_id
_entity_poly.type
_entity_poly.pdbx_seq_one_letter_code
_entity_poly.pdbx_strand_id
1 'polypeptide(L)'
;MTEHQIQEIESFRKWVKSFNGLWQYLVIRVGWARIQEIDMVVFLSAWLETRRPISQAPKYTPACEGFETISVDLPIGHLDALLDGLKEGVLKIDSKEFKLGFFRGQDWVDHFSYHFHKEPGGLSRSGTSQLPFAHLQASESSLFQSTRGVLDHPVLQDKWKCLLKPFKSSIDVLTNYFEAKDAWSNIGSFRFIRAEVPIGIVAAEFDEEAMKLLLTAAETADLDQVSLGRIIRYENGTIMRDTIVPAPEEWRLEDGRRLCTLTWASQGITGIYLNLRYDAVILEERDLINPASYKKNLAMAAHSVIDTKLNLWKTMLKGEGKSGNFENAVGWLFSFSGLSSIVYGPIAKMSDAVDVLVVSRRHGVVLGIECTSGQPEIKDKIARVLQRCQEIQRSLGSRYKVLPVLATPLRSDDIKKPALAGAGQSGVALLTKEKLEELVEATANRKPERFILKSVFDAIPSSETLNTERLFGISPLSPDDVGDPI
;
A
#
# COMPACT_ATOMS: atom_id res chain seq x y z
N MET A 1 -31.30 -17.42 -3.21
CA MET A 1 -30.53 -16.40 -2.48
C MET A 1 -31.20 -16.08 -1.14
N THR A 2 -30.43 -15.67 -0.14
CA THR A 2 -30.94 -15.19 1.15
C THR A 2 -31.40 -13.74 1.03
N GLU A 3 -32.29 -13.29 1.93
CA GLU A 3 -32.75 -11.89 1.99
C GLU A 3 -31.58 -10.90 2.12
N HIS A 4 -30.57 -11.25 2.92
CA HIS A 4 -29.36 -10.44 3.08
C HIS A 4 -28.63 -10.21 1.74
N GLN A 5 -28.45 -11.25 0.92
CA GLN A 5 -27.75 -11.09 -0.36
C GLN A 5 -28.54 -10.22 -1.35
N ILE A 6 -29.88 -10.30 -1.32
CA ILE A 6 -30.73 -9.42 -2.12
C ILE A 6 -30.55 -7.96 -1.67
N GLN A 7 -30.47 -7.70 -0.35
CA GLN A 7 -30.21 -6.36 0.19
C GLN A 7 -28.82 -5.82 -0.21
N GLU A 8 -27.80 -6.67 -0.28
CA GLU A 8 -26.45 -6.29 -0.75
C GLU A 8 -26.46 -5.89 -2.24
N ILE A 9 -27.17 -6.66 -3.10
CA ILE A 9 -27.35 -6.31 -4.52
C ILE A 9 -28.11 -4.99 -4.66
N GLU A 10 -29.19 -4.79 -3.90
CA GLU A 10 -29.95 -3.54 -3.93
C GLU A 10 -29.13 -2.34 -3.42
N SER A 11 -28.25 -2.55 -2.43
CA SER A 11 -27.34 -1.51 -1.95
C SER A 11 -26.33 -1.12 -3.01
N PHE A 12 -25.72 -2.09 -3.69
CA PHE A 12 -24.84 -1.85 -4.85
C PHE A 12 -25.59 -1.12 -5.97
N ARG A 13 -26.80 -1.57 -6.32
CA ARG A 13 -27.66 -0.96 -7.32
C ARG A 13 -27.94 0.51 -7.00
N LYS A 14 -28.34 0.80 -5.76
CA LYS A 14 -28.62 2.17 -5.30
C LYS A 14 -27.36 3.04 -5.41
N TRP A 15 -26.20 2.51 -5.00
CA TRP A 15 -24.93 3.22 -5.09
C TRP A 15 -24.56 3.53 -6.54
N VAL A 16 -24.66 2.54 -7.44
CA VAL A 16 -24.38 2.73 -8.87
C VAL A 16 -25.33 3.76 -9.48
N LYS A 17 -26.62 3.74 -9.14
CA LYS A 17 -27.60 4.70 -9.68
C LYS A 17 -27.24 6.16 -9.40
N SER A 18 -26.50 6.45 -8.33
CA SER A 18 -25.98 7.80 -8.05
C SER A 18 -24.94 8.31 -9.05
N PHE A 19 -24.45 7.46 -9.95
CA PHE A 19 -23.52 7.82 -11.04
C PHE A 19 -24.10 7.50 -12.41
N ASN A 20 -25.43 7.41 -12.52
CA ASN A 20 -26.09 7.16 -13.79
C ASN A 20 -25.63 8.17 -14.85
N GLY A 21 -25.16 7.67 -15.99
CA GLY A 21 -24.63 8.48 -17.09
C GLY A 21 -23.11 8.67 -17.07
N LEU A 22 -22.41 8.36 -15.97
CA LEU A 22 -20.94 8.44 -15.93
C LEU A 22 -20.27 7.20 -16.49
N TRP A 23 -20.78 6.02 -16.12
CA TRP A 23 -20.40 4.77 -16.77
C TRP A 23 -21.17 4.63 -18.07
N GLN A 24 -20.45 4.30 -19.13
CA GLN A 24 -21.02 4.11 -20.46
C GLN A 24 -21.15 2.62 -20.78
N TYR A 25 -20.24 1.80 -20.24
CA TYR A 25 -20.13 0.40 -20.58
C TYR A 25 -20.12 -0.50 -19.34
N LEU A 26 -20.71 -1.67 -19.50
CA LEU A 26 -20.66 -2.81 -18.61
C LEU A 26 -19.88 -3.90 -19.35
N VAL A 27 -18.63 -4.12 -18.95
CA VAL A 27 -17.79 -5.18 -19.50
C VAL A 27 -18.06 -6.43 -18.70
N ILE A 28 -18.59 -7.47 -19.31
CA ILE A 28 -18.83 -8.75 -18.65
C ILE A 28 -17.89 -9.79 -19.25
N ARG A 29 -17.18 -10.51 -18.38
CA ARG A 29 -16.42 -11.70 -18.75
C ARG A 29 -16.93 -12.89 -17.97
N VAL A 30 -17.24 -13.95 -18.71
CA VAL A 30 -17.73 -15.21 -18.15
C VAL A 30 -16.85 -16.32 -18.67
N GLY A 31 -16.40 -17.17 -17.76
CA GLY A 31 -15.93 -18.51 -18.11
C GLY A 31 -16.90 -19.54 -17.59
N TRP A 32 -17.25 -20.50 -18.43
CA TRP A 32 -18.17 -21.57 -18.09
C TRP A 32 -17.68 -22.91 -18.61
N ALA A 33 -18.19 -23.97 -18.00
CA ALA A 33 -17.99 -25.33 -18.46
C ALA A 33 -19.35 -25.96 -18.73
N ARG A 34 -19.44 -26.81 -19.77
CA ARG A 34 -20.63 -27.61 -20.02
C ARG A 34 -20.55 -28.91 -19.22
N ILE A 35 -21.49 -29.12 -18.30
CA ILE A 35 -21.56 -30.30 -17.44
C ILE A 35 -22.97 -30.88 -17.55
N GLN A 36 -23.11 -32.12 -18.01
CA GLN A 36 -24.42 -32.78 -18.19
C GLN A 36 -25.43 -31.93 -18.98
N GLU A 37 -24.98 -31.35 -20.10
CA GLU A 37 -25.76 -30.44 -20.96
C GLU A 37 -26.13 -29.08 -20.35
N ILE A 38 -25.64 -28.77 -19.15
CA ILE A 38 -25.85 -27.48 -18.47
C ILE A 38 -24.58 -26.63 -18.61
N ASP A 39 -24.73 -25.41 -19.12
CA ASP A 39 -23.65 -24.42 -19.15
C ASP A 39 -23.54 -23.73 -17.78
N MET A 40 -22.52 -24.09 -17.01
CA MET A 40 -22.32 -23.68 -15.63
C MET A 40 -21.20 -22.64 -15.51
N VAL A 41 -21.51 -21.49 -14.91
CA VAL A 41 -20.53 -20.41 -14.72
C VAL A 41 -19.46 -20.79 -13.70
N VAL A 42 -18.21 -20.86 -14.16
CA VAL A 42 -17.02 -21.12 -13.34
C VAL A 42 -16.44 -19.81 -12.81
N PHE A 43 -16.43 -18.75 -13.61
CA PHE A 43 -16.11 -17.40 -13.15
C PHE A 43 -16.98 -16.35 -13.85
N LEU A 44 -17.29 -15.29 -13.12
CA LEU A 44 -17.96 -14.09 -13.62
C LEU A 44 -17.21 -12.86 -13.13
N SER A 45 -16.82 -12.00 -14.04
CA SER A 45 -16.25 -10.71 -13.69
C SER A 45 -16.94 -9.65 -14.52
N ALA A 46 -17.42 -8.60 -13.87
CA ALA A 46 -17.98 -7.45 -14.55
C ALA A 46 -17.31 -6.15 -14.11
N TRP A 47 -17.11 -5.24 -15.04
CA TRP A 47 -16.53 -3.93 -14.78
C TRP A 47 -17.45 -2.84 -15.32
N LEU A 48 -17.66 -1.79 -14.53
CA LEU A 48 -18.30 -0.57 -15.01
C LEU A 48 -17.22 0.38 -15.52
N GLU A 49 -17.28 0.72 -16.80
CA GLU A 49 -16.29 1.59 -17.45
C GLU A 49 -16.92 2.87 -17.97
N THR A 50 -16.21 3.99 -17.81
CA THR A 50 -16.64 5.32 -18.29
C THR A 50 -16.38 5.51 -19.78
N ARG A 51 -15.57 4.63 -20.39
CA ARG A 51 -15.22 4.62 -21.81
C ARG A 51 -15.23 3.20 -22.34
N ARG A 52 -15.28 3.05 -23.66
CA ARG A 52 -15.19 1.73 -24.28
C ARG A 52 -13.80 1.15 -23.98
N PRO A 53 -13.68 -0.11 -23.53
CA PRO A 53 -12.38 -0.67 -23.20
C PRO A 53 -11.46 -0.63 -24.41
N ILE A 54 -10.28 -0.01 -24.26
CA ILE A 54 -9.26 0.01 -25.33
C ILE A 54 -8.52 -1.34 -25.39
N SER A 55 -8.55 -2.11 -24.30
CA SER A 55 -7.79 -3.36 -24.21
C SER A 55 -8.58 -4.56 -24.72
N GLN A 56 -8.00 -5.29 -25.67
CA GLN A 56 -8.32 -6.71 -25.87
C GLN A 56 -8.10 -7.42 -24.53
N ALA A 57 -9.04 -8.30 -24.15
CA ALA A 57 -8.92 -9.09 -22.94
C ALA A 57 -7.51 -9.70 -22.82
N PRO A 58 -6.92 -9.75 -21.62
CA PRO A 58 -5.67 -10.48 -21.43
C PRO A 58 -5.86 -11.90 -21.98
N LYS A 59 -5.03 -12.30 -22.94
CA LYS A 59 -5.08 -13.62 -23.63
C LYS A 59 -4.74 -14.81 -22.70
N TYR A 60 -4.91 -14.66 -21.39
CA TYR A 60 -4.54 -15.66 -20.38
C TYR A 60 -5.69 -16.59 -20.01
N THR A 61 -6.72 -16.70 -20.85
CA THR A 61 -7.67 -17.79 -20.70
C THR A 61 -7.02 -19.09 -21.17
N PRO A 62 -6.87 -20.12 -20.32
CA PRO A 62 -6.38 -21.41 -20.78
C PRO A 62 -7.37 -22.00 -21.80
N ALA A 63 -6.91 -22.25 -23.02
CA ALA A 63 -7.67 -22.99 -24.02
C ALA A 63 -7.75 -24.46 -23.58
N CYS A 64 -8.94 -24.91 -23.21
CA CYS A 64 -9.17 -26.27 -22.74
C CYS A 64 -10.54 -26.77 -23.24
N GLU A 65 -10.60 -28.04 -23.60
CA GLU A 65 -11.80 -28.66 -24.17
C GLU A 65 -12.94 -28.69 -23.14
N GLY A 66 -14.11 -28.15 -23.52
CA GLY A 66 -15.28 -28.06 -22.65
C GLY A 66 -15.31 -26.87 -21.70
N PHE A 67 -14.34 -25.94 -21.81
CA PHE A 67 -14.36 -24.64 -21.14
C PHE A 67 -14.40 -23.54 -22.18
N GLU A 68 -15.39 -22.67 -22.07
CA GLU A 68 -15.57 -21.55 -22.98
C GLU A 68 -15.51 -20.24 -22.20
N THR A 69 -15.07 -19.19 -22.87
CA THR A 69 -15.12 -17.83 -22.33
C THR A 69 -15.75 -16.87 -23.31
N ILE A 70 -16.51 -15.93 -22.78
CA ILE A 70 -17.09 -14.82 -23.52
C ILE A 70 -16.73 -13.53 -22.80
N SER A 71 -16.37 -12.52 -23.58
CA SER A 71 -16.22 -11.15 -23.13
C SER A 71 -17.20 -10.33 -23.94
N VAL A 72 -18.13 -9.65 -23.27
CA VAL A 72 -19.13 -8.81 -23.91
C VAL A 72 -19.07 -7.42 -23.31
N ASP A 73 -19.04 -6.42 -24.19
CA ASP A 73 -19.14 -5.02 -23.82
C ASP A 73 -20.59 -4.60 -24.06
N LEU A 74 -21.35 -4.41 -22.98
CA LEU A 74 -22.74 -4.00 -23.04
C LEU A 74 -22.86 -2.52 -22.69
N PRO A 75 -23.86 -1.79 -23.22
CA PRO A 75 -24.24 -0.50 -22.66
C PRO A 75 -24.59 -0.61 -21.18
N ILE A 76 -24.29 0.42 -20.37
CA ILE A 76 -24.56 0.41 -18.93
C ILE A 76 -26.03 0.12 -18.57
N GLY A 77 -26.97 0.41 -19.49
CA GLY A 77 -28.40 0.09 -19.34
C GLY A 77 -28.69 -1.40 -19.12
N HIS A 78 -27.76 -2.30 -19.42
CA HIS A 78 -27.87 -3.73 -19.15
C HIS A 78 -27.53 -4.12 -17.69
N LEU A 79 -27.05 -3.18 -16.87
CA LEU A 79 -26.67 -3.49 -15.49
C LEU A 79 -27.84 -3.96 -14.63
N ASP A 80 -29.01 -3.33 -14.73
CA ASP A 80 -30.17 -3.75 -13.93
C ASP A 80 -30.58 -5.19 -14.28
N ALA A 81 -30.57 -5.54 -15.58
CA ALA A 81 -30.82 -6.90 -16.04
C ALA A 81 -29.77 -7.91 -15.54
N LEU A 82 -28.49 -7.53 -15.52
CA LEU A 82 -27.43 -8.35 -14.92
C LEU A 82 -27.71 -8.58 -13.43
N LEU A 83 -28.00 -7.52 -12.67
CA LEU A 83 -28.24 -7.59 -11.23
C LEU A 83 -29.51 -8.39 -10.89
N ASP A 84 -30.58 -8.28 -11.67
CA ASP A 84 -31.79 -9.08 -11.50
C ASP A 84 -31.54 -10.55 -11.85
N GLY A 85 -30.78 -10.83 -12.92
CA GLY A 85 -30.32 -12.17 -13.22
C GLY A 85 -29.51 -12.78 -12.07
N LEU A 86 -28.57 -12.03 -11.50
CA LEU A 86 -27.81 -12.48 -10.33
C LEU A 86 -28.73 -12.88 -9.17
N LYS A 87 -29.79 -12.11 -8.88
CA LYS A 87 -30.80 -12.44 -7.86
C LYS A 87 -31.53 -13.75 -8.13
N GLU A 88 -31.84 -13.98 -9.40
CA GLU A 88 -32.52 -15.18 -9.88
C GLU A 88 -31.60 -16.40 -10.01
N GLY A 89 -30.28 -16.23 -9.79
CA GLY A 89 -29.29 -17.28 -9.99
C GLY A 89 -29.06 -17.60 -11.48
N VAL A 90 -29.29 -16.62 -12.35
CA VAL A 90 -29.20 -16.78 -13.81
C VAL A 90 -28.42 -15.62 -14.43
N LEU A 91 -27.51 -15.92 -15.34
CA LEU A 91 -26.83 -14.89 -16.12
C LEU A 91 -27.25 -15.01 -17.59
N LYS A 92 -27.83 -13.94 -18.15
CA LYS A 92 -28.20 -13.89 -19.56
C LYS A 92 -27.25 -12.97 -20.29
N ILE A 93 -26.57 -13.50 -21.30
CA ILE A 93 -25.70 -12.72 -22.19
C ILE A 93 -26.05 -13.12 -23.62
N ASP A 94 -26.45 -12.13 -24.41
CA ASP A 94 -27.02 -12.32 -25.74
C ASP A 94 -28.19 -13.33 -25.71
N SER A 95 -28.11 -14.38 -26.54
CA SER A 95 -29.11 -15.46 -26.58
C SER A 95 -28.79 -16.63 -25.64
N LYS A 96 -27.73 -16.54 -24.82
CA LYS A 96 -27.31 -17.61 -23.91
C LYS A 96 -27.77 -17.34 -22.48
N GLU A 97 -28.24 -18.38 -21.83
CA GLU A 97 -28.57 -18.40 -20.40
C GLU A 97 -27.59 -19.31 -19.66
N PHE A 98 -26.91 -18.78 -18.64
CA PHE A 98 -26.01 -19.53 -17.78
C PHE A 98 -26.62 -19.64 -16.38
N LYS A 99 -26.49 -20.82 -15.75
CA LYS A 99 -26.88 -20.98 -14.34
C LYS A 99 -25.73 -20.58 -13.42
N LEU A 100 -26.06 -19.79 -12.40
CA LEU A 100 -25.16 -19.36 -11.35
C LEU A 100 -25.38 -20.27 -10.14
N GLY A 101 -24.47 -21.22 -9.90
CA GLY A 101 -24.48 -22.02 -8.68
C GLY A 101 -23.65 -23.30 -8.77
N PHE A 102 -23.31 -23.86 -7.60
CA PHE A 102 -22.65 -25.17 -7.47
C PHE A 102 -23.62 -26.26 -7.04
N PHE A 103 -23.37 -27.48 -7.51
CA PHE A 103 -24.08 -28.68 -7.11
C PHE A 103 -23.54 -29.18 -5.76
N ARG A 104 -24.17 -28.80 -4.64
CA ARG A 104 -23.99 -29.47 -3.33
C ARG A 104 -25.36 -29.95 -2.85
N GLY A 105 -25.60 -31.26 -2.94
CA GLY A 105 -26.73 -31.95 -2.30
C GLY A 105 -28.05 -31.15 -2.21
N GLN A 106 -28.85 -31.18 -3.28
CA GLN A 106 -30.22 -30.63 -3.40
C GLN A 106 -30.47 -29.12 -3.14
N ASP A 107 -29.58 -28.37 -2.48
CA ASP A 107 -29.81 -26.95 -2.14
C ASP A 107 -28.77 -26.01 -2.79
N TRP A 108 -29.26 -24.98 -3.50
CA TRP A 108 -28.45 -23.96 -4.18
C TRP A 108 -28.16 -22.79 -3.23
N VAL A 109 -26.90 -22.61 -2.79
CA VAL A 109 -26.54 -21.47 -1.93
C VAL A 109 -25.27 -20.77 -2.43
N ASP A 110 -25.45 -19.75 -3.27
CA ASP A 110 -24.38 -18.80 -3.56
C ASP A 110 -24.30 -17.72 -2.48
N HIS A 111 -23.13 -17.46 -1.91
CA HIS A 111 -22.89 -16.34 -0.99
C HIS A 111 -22.39 -15.10 -1.74
N PHE A 112 -23.24 -14.08 -1.90
CA PHE A 112 -22.84 -12.75 -2.35
C PHE A 112 -22.63 -11.82 -1.14
N SER A 113 -21.54 -11.07 -1.14
CA SER A 113 -21.23 -9.98 -0.21
C SER A 113 -20.86 -8.72 -0.99
N TYR A 114 -21.46 -7.60 -0.61
CA TYR A 114 -21.08 -6.30 -1.14
C TYR A 114 -20.04 -5.66 -0.24
N HIS A 115 -18.97 -5.16 -0.86
CA HIS A 115 -17.89 -4.49 -0.18
C HIS A 115 -17.59 -3.17 -0.90
N PHE A 116 -17.79 -2.05 -0.21
CA PHE A 116 -17.27 -0.76 -0.63
C PHE A 116 -15.87 -0.58 -0.04
N HIS A 117 -14.85 -0.56 -0.90
CA HIS A 117 -13.48 -0.36 -0.46
C HIS A 117 -13.11 1.12 -0.62
N LYS A 118 -13.06 1.83 0.52
CA LYS A 118 -12.62 3.23 0.60
C LYS A 118 -11.10 3.39 0.40
N GLU A 119 -10.33 2.36 0.68
CA GLU A 119 -8.88 2.35 0.49
C GLU A 119 -8.52 1.47 -0.71
N PRO A 120 -7.55 1.85 -1.56
CA PRO A 120 -7.01 0.98 -2.59
C PRO A 120 -6.35 -0.21 -1.91
N GLY A 121 -7.10 -1.30 -1.72
CA GLY A 121 -6.57 -2.53 -1.15
C GLY A 121 -5.36 -3.01 -1.96
N GLY A 122 -4.40 -3.66 -1.29
CA GLY A 122 -3.14 -4.17 -1.89
C GLY A 122 -3.28 -5.17 -3.05
N LEU A 123 -4.48 -5.36 -3.58
CA LEU A 123 -4.78 -6.03 -4.85
C LEU A 123 -4.46 -5.18 -6.08
N SER A 124 -4.14 -3.88 -5.95
CA SER A 124 -3.67 -3.04 -7.08
C SER A 124 -2.22 -3.34 -7.50
N ARG A 125 -1.82 -4.62 -7.57
CA ARG A 125 -0.54 -5.04 -8.17
C ARG A 125 -0.42 -4.66 -9.66
N SER A 126 -1.50 -4.23 -10.30
CA SER A 126 -1.52 -3.78 -11.69
C SER A 126 -1.19 -2.29 -11.89
N GLY A 127 -1.02 -1.48 -10.84
CA GLY A 127 -0.66 -0.06 -11.00
C GLY A 127 -1.74 0.82 -11.67
N THR A 128 -3.00 0.38 -11.71
CA THR A 128 -4.00 0.98 -12.61
C THR A 128 -5.05 1.90 -11.97
N SER A 129 -5.19 2.00 -10.64
CA SER A 129 -6.01 3.08 -10.03
C SER A 129 -5.79 3.18 -8.51
N GLN A 130 -5.60 4.41 -8.01
CA GLN A 130 -5.59 4.75 -6.58
C GLN A 130 -7.00 5.09 -6.04
N LEU A 131 -8.02 5.07 -6.90
CA LEU A 131 -9.36 5.51 -6.55
C LEU A 131 -10.13 4.46 -5.75
N PRO A 132 -11.07 4.88 -4.88
CA PRO A 132 -12.02 3.97 -4.26
C PRO A 132 -12.76 3.14 -5.31
N PHE A 133 -13.22 1.96 -4.93
CA PHE A 133 -14.04 1.12 -5.81
C PHE A 133 -15.09 0.35 -5.01
N ALA A 134 -16.26 0.19 -5.64
CA ALA A 134 -17.31 -0.67 -5.16
C ALA A 134 -17.14 -2.07 -5.75
N HIS A 135 -17.30 -3.10 -4.93
CA HIS A 135 -17.18 -4.48 -5.36
C HIS A 135 -18.33 -5.34 -4.83
N LEU A 136 -19.08 -5.97 -5.72
CA LEU A 136 -20.03 -7.02 -5.37
C LEU A 136 -19.36 -8.38 -5.63
N GLN A 137 -19.01 -9.13 -4.59
CA GLN A 137 -18.32 -10.40 -4.72
C GLN A 137 -19.23 -11.55 -4.29
N ALA A 138 -19.32 -12.62 -5.07
CA ALA A 138 -19.72 -13.92 -4.55
C ALA A 138 -18.48 -14.71 -4.18
N SER A 139 -18.39 -15.13 -2.91
CA SER A 139 -17.47 -16.17 -2.52
C SER A 139 -18.17 -17.09 -1.54
N GLU A 140 -18.37 -18.36 -1.91
CA GLU A 140 -18.20 -19.40 -0.89
C GLU A 140 -16.80 -19.22 -0.30
N SER A 141 -16.64 -19.47 1.00
CA SER A 141 -15.38 -19.39 1.74
C SER A 141 -14.30 -20.27 1.11
N SER A 142 -13.76 -19.84 -0.03
CA SER A 142 -12.69 -20.50 -0.76
C SER A 142 -11.36 -20.06 -0.15
N LEU A 143 -10.35 -20.89 -0.35
CA LEU A 143 -8.97 -20.70 0.10
C LEU A 143 -8.38 -19.30 -0.15
N PHE A 144 -9.01 -18.40 -0.90
CA PHE A 144 -8.58 -17.01 -1.05
C PHE A 144 -8.50 -16.21 0.26
N GLN A 145 -9.34 -16.52 1.26
CA GLN A 145 -9.14 -15.94 2.60
C GLN A 145 -7.91 -16.52 3.31
N SER A 146 -7.53 -17.77 3.01
CA SER A 146 -6.30 -18.41 3.53
C SER A 146 -5.02 -18.06 2.76
N THR A 147 -5.11 -17.60 1.50
CA THR A 147 -3.94 -17.17 0.70
C THR A 147 -3.57 -15.70 0.88
N ARG A 148 -4.24 -14.95 1.77
CA ARG A 148 -3.77 -13.61 2.21
C ARG A 148 -2.33 -13.64 2.75
N GLY A 149 -1.78 -14.81 3.08
CA GLY A 149 -0.39 -15.02 3.49
C GLY A 149 0.53 -15.79 2.52
N VAL A 150 0.10 -16.15 1.30
CA VAL A 150 0.85 -17.11 0.43
C VAL A 150 1.32 -16.51 -0.91
N LEU A 151 1.18 -15.20 -1.11
CA LEU A 151 1.58 -14.52 -2.36
C LEU A 151 3.11 -14.43 -2.60
N ASP A 152 3.93 -15.09 -1.79
CA ASP A 152 5.39 -15.24 -1.93
C ASP A 152 5.83 -16.72 -1.91
N HIS A 153 5.26 -17.58 -2.76
CA HIS A 153 5.65 -18.99 -2.82
C HIS A 153 6.03 -19.50 -4.23
N PRO A 154 7.12 -20.29 -4.38
CA PRO A 154 7.49 -21.06 -5.58
C PRO A 154 6.37 -21.85 -6.27
N VAL A 155 5.25 -22.08 -5.58
CA VAL A 155 4.04 -22.75 -6.08
C VAL A 155 3.47 -22.04 -7.31
N LEU A 156 3.58 -20.71 -7.43
CA LEU A 156 3.11 -19.98 -8.61
C LEU A 156 3.97 -20.24 -9.86
N GLN A 157 5.28 -20.48 -9.73
CA GLN A 157 6.13 -20.83 -10.87
C GLN A 157 5.84 -22.22 -11.41
N ASP A 158 5.53 -23.18 -10.53
CA ASP A 158 5.10 -24.53 -10.97
C ASP A 158 3.68 -24.52 -11.54
N LYS A 159 2.77 -23.68 -11.03
CA LYS A 159 1.45 -23.43 -11.65
C LYS A 159 1.55 -22.82 -13.04
N TRP A 160 2.55 -21.96 -13.26
CA TRP A 160 2.84 -21.41 -14.59
C TRP A 160 3.32 -22.47 -15.58
N LYS A 161 4.05 -23.49 -15.12
CA LYS A 161 4.46 -24.63 -15.95
C LYS A 161 3.27 -25.52 -16.35
N CYS A 162 2.21 -25.59 -15.55
CA CYS A 162 0.97 -26.27 -15.92
C CYS A 162 0.23 -25.54 -17.06
N LEU A 163 0.35 -24.22 -17.18
CA LEU A 163 -0.21 -23.45 -18.32
C LEU A 163 0.53 -23.70 -19.65
N LEU A 164 1.73 -24.29 -19.61
CA LEU A 164 2.51 -24.64 -20.81
C LEU A 164 2.11 -25.99 -21.42
N LYS A 165 1.27 -26.79 -20.75
CA LYS A 165 0.68 -28.03 -21.28
C LYS A 165 -0.83 -27.84 -21.41
N PRO A 166 -1.47 -28.19 -22.55
CA PRO A 166 -2.92 -28.10 -22.67
C PRO A 166 -3.61 -28.98 -21.63
N PHE A 167 -4.64 -28.45 -20.96
CA PHE A 167 -5.49 -29.27 -20.10
C PHE A 167 -6.33 -30.21 -20.96
N LYS A 168 -6.52 -31.44 -20.50
CA LYS A 168 -7.21 -32.50 -21.25
C LYS A 168 -8.73 -32.36 -21.27
N SER A 169 -9.30 -31.65 -20.30
CA SER A 169 -10.74 -31.40 -20.18
C SER A 169 -11.03 -30.27 -19.19
N SER A 170 -12.25 -29.77 -19.17
CA SER A 170 -12.73 -28.83 -18.13
C SER A 170 -12.56 -29.38 -16.71
N ILE A 171 -12.75 -30.69 -16.51
CA ILE A 171 -12.49 -31.38 -15.23
C ILE A 171 -11.00 -31.30 -14.87
N ASP A 172 -10.10 -31.51 -15.84
CA ASP A 172 -8.64 -31.45 -15.64
C ASP A 172 -8.19 -30.05 -15.18
N VAL A 173 -8.77 -28.99 -15.74
CA VAL A 173 -8.55 -27.60 -15.30
C VAL A 173 -9.01 -27.41 -13.86
N LEU A 174 -10.23 -27.85 -13.55
CA LEU A 174 -10.83 -27.69 -12.22
C LEU A 174 -10.01 -28.44 -11.15
N THR A 175 -9.56 -29.66 -11.44
CA THR A 175 -8.80 -30.48 -10.48
C THR A 175 -7.34 -30.04 -10.35
N ASN A 176 -6.65 -29.72 -11.46
CA ASN A 176 -5.20 -29.50 -11.46
C ASN A 176 -4.77 -28.02 -11.42
N TYR A 177 -5.58 -27.07 -11.89
CA TYR A 177 -5.27 -25.64 -11.80
C TYR A 177 -5.81 -25.02 -10.50
N PHE A 178 -7.05 -25.37 -10.12
CA PHE A 178 -7.70 -24.85 -8.92
C PHE A 178 -7.49 -25.73 -7.66
N GLU A 179 -6.73 -26.83 -7.77
CA GLU A 179 -6.43 -27.78 -6.67
C GLU A 179 -7.69 -28.37 -5.99
N ALA A 180 -8.81 -28.48 -6.72
CA ALA A 180 -10.03 -29.11 -6.23
C ALA A 180 -9.89 -30.64 -6.23
N LYS A 181 -9.19 -31.20 -5.24
CA LYS A 181 -9.08 -32.66 -5.03
C LYS A 181 -10.44 -33.33 -4.82
N ASP A 182 -11.42 -32.57 -4.33
CA ASP A 182 -12.84 -32.90 -4.33
C ASP A 182 -13.56 -31.93 -5.26
N ALA A 183 -13.76 -32.30 -6.53
CA ALA A 183 -14.23 -31.44 -7.62
C ALA A 183 -15.58 -30.73 -7.38
N TRP A 184 -16.27 -31.00 -6.27
CA TRP A 184 -17.59 -30.47 -5.95
C TRP A 184 -17.66 -29.70 -4.62
N SER A 185 -16.59 -29.72 -3.80
CA SER A 185 -16.64 -29.09 -2.48
C SER A 185 -16.00 -27.71 -2.44
N ASN A 186 -15.10 -27.32 -3.36
CA ASN A 186 -14.36 -26.06 -3.23
C ASN A 186 -13.90 -25.47 -4.57
N ILE A 187 -14.70 -25.57 -5.63
CA ILE A 187 -14.45 -24.71 -6.79
C ILE A 187 -14.82 -23.29 -6.33
N GLY A 188 -13.83 -22.46 -6.03
CA GLY A 188 -14.10 -21.04 -5.80
C GLY A 188 -14.59 -20.42 -7.10
N SER A 189 -15.91 -20.33 -7.32
CA SER A 189 -16.41 -19.43 -8.35
C SER A 189 -16.15 -18.02 -7.87
N PHE A 190 -15.22 -17.32 -8.49
CA PHE A 190 -15.07 -15.89 -8.27
C PHE A 190 -16.11 -15.21 -9.15
N ARG A 191 -17.15 -14.66 -8.51
CA ARG A 191 -18.12 -13.79 -9.18
C ARG A 191 -17.96 -12.40 -8.62
N PHE A 192 -17.75 -11.41 -9.46
CA PHE A 192 -17.23 -10.14 -8.97
C PHE A 192 -17.62 -9.01 -9.91
N ILE A 193 -18.35 -7.99 -9.42
CA ILE A 193 -18.66 -6.78 -10.18
C ILE A 193 -17.88 -5.63 -9.55
N ARG A 194 -16.98 -5.02 -10.31
CA ARG A 194 -16.17 -3.89 -9.88
C ARG A 194 -16.64 -2.61 -10.57
N ALA A 195 -16.93 -1.59 -9.78
CA ALA A 195 -17.19 -0.24 -10.27
C ALA A 195 -16.12 0.69 -9.70
N GLU A 196 -15.29 1.26 -10.57
CA GLU A 196 -14.35 2.30 -10.18
C GLU A 196 -15.12 3.63 -10.02
N VAL A 197 -14.85 4.36 -8.93
CA VAL A 197 -15.50 5.64 -8.72
C VAL A 197 -15.03 6.60 -9.80
N PRO A 198 -15.94 7.26 -10.53
CA PRO A 198 -15.56 8.15 -11.62
C PRO A 198 -14.80 9.37 -11.11
N ILE A 199 -14.88 9.70 -9.82
CA ILE A 199 -14.29 10.88 -9.20
C ILE A 199 -13.59 10.49 -7.89
N GLY A 200 -12.42 11.03 -7.61
CA GLY A 200 -11.71 10.75 -6.36
C GLY A 200 -10.57 11.71 -6.08
N ILE A 201 -9.95 11.54 -4.92
CA ILE A 201 -8.75 12.27 -4.50
C ILE A 201 -7.52 11.46 -4.92
N VAL A 202 -6.71 12.02 -5.82
CA VAL A 202 -5.46 11.39 -6.27
C VAL A 202 -4.36 11.64 -5.25
N ALA A 203 -4.20 12.89 -4.81
CA ALA A 203 -3.18 13.29 -3.85
C ALA A 203 -3.73 14.39 -2.94
N ALA A 204 -3.34 14.36 -1.68
CA ALA A 204 -3.68 15.38 -0.70
C ALA A 204 -2.52 15.56 0.27
N GLU A 205 -1.84 16.70 0.19
CA GLU A 205 -0.60 16.94 0.92
C GLU A 205 -0.52 18.35 1.47
N PHE A 206 0.22 18.48 2.57
CA PHE A 206 0.65 19.75 3.11
C PHE A 206 2.12 19.97 2.71
N ASP A 207 2.41 21.13 2.15
CA ASP A 207 3.76 21.69 2.11
C ASP A 207 3.91 22.81 3.15
N GLU A 208 5.07 23.47 3.16
CA GLU A 208 5.39 24.51 4.15
C GLU A 208 4.46 25.73 4.07
N GLU A 209 3.87 26.02 2.91
CA GLU A 209 3.09 27.24 2.65
C GLU A 209 1.62 26.97 2.35
N ALA A 210 1.31 25.79 1.82
CA ALA A 210 0.03 25.43 1.26
C ALA A 210 -0.37 23.98 1.53
N MET A 211 -1.67 23.74 1.45
CA MET A 211 -2.26 22.42 1.29
C MET A 211 -2.67 22.29 -0.18
N LYS A 212 -2.20 21.23 -0.84
CA LYS A 212 -2.51 20.90 -2.23
C LYS A 212 -3.37 19.64 -2.28
N LEU A 213 -4.44 19.71 -3.06
CA LEU A 213 -5.35 18.61 -3.29
C LEU A 213 -5.51 18.41 -4.80
N LEU A 214 -5.17 17.23 -5.30
CA LEU A 214 -5.40 16.82 -6.67
C LEU A 214 -6.64 15.94 -6.74
N LEU A 215 -7.68 16.45 -7.38
CA LEU A 215 -8.91 15.73 -7.69
C LEU A 215 -8.82 15.15 -9.10
N THR A 216 -9.44 14.00 -9.30
CA THR A 216 -9.69 13.44 -10.63
C THR A 216 -11.16 13.16 -10.82
N ALA A 217 -11.66 13.31 -12.05
CA ALA A 217 -12.99 12.97 -12.48
C ALA A 217 -12.94 12.28 -13.87
N ALA A 218 -13.94 11.48 -14.18
CA ALA A 218 -14.14 10.94 -15.52
C ALA A 218 -14.39 12.09 -16.52
N GLU A 219 -14.00 11.93 -17.78
CA GLU A 219 -14.29 12.94 -18.82
C GLU A 219 -15.77 13.30 -18.93
N THR A 220 -16.64 12.32 -18.67
CA THR A 220 -18.10 12.42 -18.74
C THR A 220 -18.74 12.94 -17.46
N ALA A 221 -17.96 13.24 -16.41
CA ALA A 221 -18.47 13.75 -15.14
C ALA A 221 -19.19 15.10 -15.31
N ASP A 222 -20.38 15.21 -14.71
CA ASP A 222 -21.03 16.51 -14.51
C ASP A 222 -20.31 17.24 -13.37
N LEU A 223 -19.43 18.17 -13.72
CA LEU A 223 -18.57 18.83 -12.75
C LEU A 223 -19.34 19.70 -11.76
N ASP A 224 -20.55 20.15 -12.11
CA ASP A 224 -21.39 20.98 -11.23
C ASP A 224 -21.92 20.18 -10.03
N GLN A 225 -21.89 18.85 -10.12
CA GLN A 225 -22.26 17.93 -9.04
C GLN A 225 -21.10 17.64 -8.09
N VAL A 226 -19.86 18.01 -8.46
CA VAL A 226 -18.67 17.77 -7.64
C VAL A 226 -18.59 18.81 -6.54
N SER A 227 -18.53 18.36 -5.30
CA SER A 227 -18.27 19.25 -4.16
C SER A 227 -17.32 18.62 -3.16
N LEU A 228 -16.56 19.46 -2.47
CA LEU A 228 -15.62 19.07 -1.44
C LEU A 228 -15.99 19.81 -0.17
N GLY A 229 -16.64 19.12 0.77
CA GLY A 229 -16.78 19.68 2.11
C GLY A 229 -15.47 19.51 2.88
N ARG A 230 -15.16 20.49 3.72
CA ARG A 230 -13.97 20.43 4.55
C ARG A 230 -14.22 20.97 5.96
N ILE A 231 -13.51 20.39 6.91
CA ILE A 231 -13.44 20.84 8.30
C ILE A 231 -11.98 21.13 8.60
N ILE A 232 -11.62 22.40 8.70
CA ILE A 232 -10.24 22.86 8.96
C ILE A 232 -10.10 23.17 10.44
N ARG A 233 -9.10 22.57 11.08
CA ARG A 233 -8.70 22.83 12.46
C ARG A 233 -7.51 23.77 12.44
N TYR A 234 -7.51 24.81 13.26
CA TYR A 234 -6.40 25.77 13.39
C TYR A 234 -5.68 25.64 14.74
N GLU A 235 -4.43 26.10 14.82
CA GLU A 235 -3.59 26.07 16.03
C GLU A 235 -4.20 26.83 17.22
N ASN A 236 -4.94 27.90 16.94
CA ASN A 236 -5.65 28.70 17.95
C ASN A 236 -6.94 28.02 18.47
N GLY A 237 -7.23 26.79 18.02
CA GLY A 237 -8.44 26.04 18.37
C GLY A 237 -9.67 26.39 17.54
N THR A 238 -9.59 27.36 16.62
CA THR A 238 -10.68 27.67 15.69
C THR A 238 -10.94 26.46 14.76
N ILE A 239 -12.21 26.18 14.51
CA ILE A 239 -12.66 25.18 13.54
C ILE A 239 -13.48 25.89 12.47
N MET A 240 -13.02 25.82 11.23
CA MET A 240 -13.75 26.31 10.06
C MET A 240 -14.43 25.15 9.36
N ARG A 241 -15.65 25.37 8.85
CA ARG A 241 -16.39 24.41 8.03
C ARG A 241 -16.94 25.14 6.82
N ASP A 242 -16.69 24.60 5.65
CA ASP A 242 -17.19 25.12 4.38
C ASP A 242 -17.24 24.01 3.32
N THR A 243 -17.68 24.38 2.12
CA THR A 243 -17.78 23.49 0.98
C THR A 243 -17.27 24.24 -0.24
N ILE A 244 -16.38 23.58 -0.99
CA ILE A 244 -15.85 24.07 -2.25
C ILE A 244 -16.55 23.34 -3.38
N VAL A 245 -16.99 24.09 -4.38
CA VAL A 245 -17.43 23.56 -5.67
C VAL A 245 -16.38 24.04 -6.68
N PRO A 246 -15.47 23.16 -7.14
CA PRO A 246 -14.45 23.57 -8.12
C PRO A 246 -15.13 24.04 -9.40
N ALA A 247 -14.72 25.19 -9.92
CA ALA A 247 -15.34 25.74 -11.12
C ALA A 247 -15.01 24.86 -12.34
N PRO A 248 -15.92 24.65 -13.30
CA PRO A 248 -15.67 23.80 -14.46
C PRO A 248 -14.38 24.12 -15.23
N GLU A 249 -13.99 25.39 -15.31
CA GLU A 249 -12.76 25.88 -15.93
C GLU A 249 -11.46 25.53 -15.19
N GLU A 250 -11.53 25.15 -13.91
CA GLU A 250 -10.38 24.69 -13.12
C GLU A 250 -9.98 23.24 -13.46
N TRP A 251 -10.82 22.52 -14.21
CA TRP A 251 -10.58 21.15 -14.61
C TRP A 251 -9.86 21.08 -15.96
N ARG A 252 -8.78 20.30 -16.02
CA ARG A 252 -7.99 20.06 -17.23
C ARG A 252 -8.17 18.63 -17.69
N LEU A 253 -8.29 18.40 -19.00
CA LEU A 253 -8.39 17.05 -19.56
C LEU A 253 -6.98 16.50 -19.84
N GLU A 254 -6.60 15.45 -19.13
CA GLU A 254 -5.30 14.76 -19.25
C GLU A 254 -5.51 13.25 -19.25
N ASP A 255 -4.95 12.55 -20.25
CA ASP A 255 -5.08 11.09 -20.44
C ASP A 255 -6.50 10.55 -20.29
N GLY A 256 -7.45 11.36 -20.73
CA GLY A 256 -8.85 11.03 -20.72
C GLY A 256 -9.58 11.15 -19.38
N ARG A 257 -8.94 11.78 -18.40
CA ARG A 257 -9.55 12.14 -17.13
C ARG A 257 -9.50 13.66 -16.95
N ARG A 258 -10.45 14.20 -16.21
CA ARG A 258 -10.42 15.60 -15.79
C ARG A 258 -9.64 15.67 -14.47
N LEU A 259 -8.70 16.60 -14.37
CA LEU A 259 -7.89 16.84 -13.19
C LEU A 259 -8.13 18.27 -12.69
N CYS A 260 -8.29 18.44 -11.39
CA CYS A 260 -8.42 19.75 -10.74
C CYS A 260 -7.47 19.82 -9.55
N THR A 261 -6.67 20.87 -9.49
CA THR A 261 -5.77 21.12 -8.35
C THR A 261 -6.32 22.26 -7.52
N LEU A 262 -6.66 21.97 -6.26
CA LEU A 262 -7.06 22.97 -5.29
C LEU A 262 -5.89 23.27 -4.36
N THR A 263 -5.69 24.55 -4.06
CA THR A 263 -4.60 25.00 -3.18
C THR A 263 -5.11 26.00 -2.15
N TRP A 264 -4.69 25.84 -0.90
CA TRP A 264 -5.05 26.75 0.20
C TRP A 264 -3.82 27.05 1.06
N ALA A 265 -3.75 28.23 1.67
CA ALA A 265 -2.69 28.53 2.63
C ALA A 265 -2.72 27.55 3.81
N SER A 266 -1.58 26.95 4.15
CA SER A 266 -1.47 25.99 5.26
C SER A 266 -1.19 26.66 6.61
N GLN A 267 -0.92 27.98 6.61
CA GLN A 267 -0.52 28.71 7.80
C GLN A 267 -1.56 28.58 8.94
N GLY A 268 -1.10 28.06 10.08
CA GLY A 268 -1.91 27.89 11.27
C GLY A 268 -2.92 26.74 11.20
N ILE A 269 -3.03 26.01 10.09
CA ILE A 269 -3.87 24.80 9.99
C ILE A 269 -3.19 23.65 10.72
N THR A 270 -3.89 22.98 11.64
CA THR A 270 -3.41 21.77 12.33
C THR A 270 -3.84 20.47 11.67
N GLY A 271 -4.96 20.49 10.98
CA GLY A 271 -5.45 19.35 10.22
C GLY A 271 -6.71 19.72 9.46
N ILE A 272 -7.03 18.89 8.48
CA ILE A 272 -8.18 19.07 7.61
C ILE A 272 -8.86 17.72 7.39
N TYR A 273 -10.16 17.68 7.69
CA TYR A 273 -11.02 16.58 7.27
C TYR A 273 -11.68 16.98 5.95
N LEU A 274 -11.59 16.12 4.95
CA LEU A 274 -12.17 16.30 3.62
C LEU A 274 -13.26 15.27 3.39
N ASN A 275 -14.38 15.67 2.79
CA ASN A 275 -15.36 14.76 2.21
C ASN A 275 -15.67 15.14 0.76
N LEU A 276 -15.15 14.35 -0.17
CA LEU A 276 -15.46 14.49 -1.59
C LEU A 276 -16.87 13.94 -1.85
N ARG A 277 -17.67 14.71 -2.57
CA ARG A 277 -19.06 14.39 -2.90
C ARG A 277 -19.31 14.53 -4.40
N TYR A 278 -20.24 13.72 -4.88
CA TYR A 278 -20.85 13.85 -6.19
C TYR A 278 -22.35 13.62 -6.07
N ASP A 279 -23.17 14.56 -6.55
CA ASP A 279 -24.64 14.49 -6.45
C ASP A 279 -25.11 14.16 -5.02
N ALA A 280 -24.59 14.93 -4.05
CA ALA A 280 -24.81 14.75 -2.60
C ALA A 280 -24.34 13.42 -1.97
N VAL A 281 -23.78 12.47 -2.75
CA VAL A 281 -23.22 11.22 -2.23
C VAL A 281 -21.76 11.42 -1.85
N ILE A 282 -21.40 11.05 -0.61
CA ILE A 282 -20.01 11.05 -0.16
C ILE A 282 -19.26 9.90 -0.83
N LEU A 283 -18.24 10.24 -1.59
CA LEU A 283 -17.41 9.30 -2.35
C LEU A 283 -16.19 8.86 -1.54
N GLU A 284 -15.51 9.85 -0.94
CA GLU A 284 -14.24 9.66 -0.27
C GLU A 284 -14.13 10.60 0.93
N GLU A 285 -13.48 10.12 1.98
CA GLU A 285 -13.21 10.88 3.20
C GLU A 285 -11.71 10.77 3.52
N ARG A 286 -11.08 11.90 3.86
CA ARG A 286 -9.67 11.95 4.26
C ARG A 286 -9.53 12.79 5.52
N ASP A 287 -8.79 12.30 6.51
CA ASP A 287 -8.31 13.13 7.62
C ASP A 287 -6.82 13.35 7.46
N LEU A 288 -6.43 14.60 7.22
CA LEU A 288 -5.06 14.98 6.97
C LEU A 288 -4.58 15.83 8.14
N ILE A 289 -3.36 15.53 8.58
CA ILE A 289 -2.71 16.22 9.68
C ILE A 289 -1.63 17.11 9.08
N ASN A 290 -1.62 18.41 9.40
CA ASN A 290 -0.55 19.27 8.93
C ASN A 290 0.76 18.91 9.65
N PRO A 291 1.79 18.42 8.96
CA PRO A 291 3.05 18.09 9.60
C PRO A 291 3.76 19.34 10.15
N ALA A 292 3.54 20.52 9.62
CA ALA A 292 4.14 21.75 10.14
C ALA A 292 3.52 22.22 11.46
N SER A 293 2.26 21.88 11.73
CA SER A 293 1.51 22.45 12.86
C SER A 293 1.86 21.86 14.22
N TYR A 294 2.43 20.66 14.24
CA TYR A 294 2.93 20.11 15.50
C TYR A 294 4.36 20.57 15.66
N LYS A 295 4.53 21.57 16.53
CA LYS A 295 5.84 22.06 16.99
C LYS A 295 6.72 20.97 17.61
N LYS A 296 6.17 19.79 17.87
CA LYS A 296 6.85 18.66 18.50
C LYS A 296 6.54 17.38 17.75
N ASN A 297 7.55 16.52 17.61
CA ASN A 297 7.38 15.14 17.21
C ASN A 297 6.38 14.44 18.14
N LEU A 298 5.28 13.89 17.59
CA LEU A 298 4.18 13.31 18.38
C LEU A 298 4.65 12.13 19.25
N ALA A 299 5.47 11.23 18.69
CA ALA A 299 5.98 10.07 19.41
C ALA A 299 6.89 10.50 20.57
N MET A 300 7.77 11.49 20.34
CA MET A 300 8.59 12.07 21.41
C MET A 300 7.73 12.84 22.43
N ALA A 301 6.70 13.56 22.00
CA ALA A 301 5.79 14.29 22.89
C ALA A 301 5.02 13.31 23.80
N ALA A 302 4.49 12.23 23.23
CA ALA A 302 3.83 11.17 23.99
C ALA A 302 4.82 10.49 24.96
N HIS A 303 6.02 10.15 24.49
CA HIS A 303 7.06 9.57 25.35
C HIS A 303 7.46 10.52 26.48
N SER A 304 7.47 11.83 26.24
CA SER A 304 7.84 12.84 27.26
C SER A 304 6.88 12.94 28.44
N VAL A 305 5.67 12.37 28.31
CA VAL A 305 4.71 12.23 29.43
C VAL A 305 5.19 11.14 30.41
N ILE A 306 5.90 10.13 29.91
CA ILE A 306 6.42 9.00 30.71
C ILE A 306 7.85 9.32 31.18
N ASP A 307 8.72 9.74 30.26
CA ASP A 307 10.07 10.20 30.53
C ASP A 307 10.12 11.74 30.49
N THR A 308 9.94 12.35 31.66
CA THR A 308 9.90 13.81 31.80
C THR A 308 11.12 14.47 31.13
N LYS A 309 10.87 15.33 30.14
CA LYS A 309 11.91 16.03 29.33
C LYS A 309 12.85 15.09 28.55
N LEU A 310 12.46 13.83 28.40
CA LEU A 310 13.25 12.77 27.77
C LEU A 310 14.60 12.54 28.47
N ASN A 311 14.65 12.70 29.79
CA ASN A 311 15.88 12.65 30.56
C ASN A 311 16.48 11.24 30.56
N LEU A 312 15.66 10.22 30.82
CA LEU A 312 16.10 8.82 30.82
C LEU A 312 16.61 8.42 29.44
N TRP A 313 15.87 8.72 28.37
CA TRP A 313 16.28 8.41 27.00
C TRP A 313 17.61 9.10 26.63
N LYS A 314 17.77 10.39 26.98
CA LYS A 314 19.04 11.11 26.76
C LYS A 314 20.20 10.50 27.54
N THR A 315 19.98 10.06 28.77
CA THR A 315 20.98 9.34 29.58
C THR A 315 21.34 8.01 28.93
N MET A 316 20.35 7.25 28.46
CA MET A 316 20.58 5.98 27.77
C MET A 316 21.36 6.16 26.45
N LEU A 317 21.08 7.21 25.67
CA LEU A 317 21.84 7.56 24.46
C LEU A 317 23.30 7.96 24.74
N LYS A 318 23.63 8.40 25.96
CA LYS A 318 25.02 8.63 26.37
C LYS A 318 25.75 7.34 26.75
N GLY A 319 25.09 6.19 26.65
CA GLY A 319 25.63 4.90 27.09
C GLY A 319 25.65 4.72 28.61
N GLU A 320 24.95 5.59 29.36
CA GLU A 320 24.88 5.51 30.81
C GLU A 320 23.78 4.51 31.25
N GLY A 321 24.06 3.74 32.32
CA GLY A 321 23.09 2.83 32.94
C GLY A 321 23.36 1.34 32.70
N LYS A 322 22.29 0.55 32.60
CA LYS A 322 22.37 -0.92 32.47
C LYS A 322 22.76 -1.32 31.06
N SER A 323 23.41 -2.47 30.92
CA SER A 323 23.65 -3.12 29.61
C SER A 323 22.33 -3.25 28.83
N GLY A 324 22.33 -2.95 27.54
CA GLY A 324 21.12 -2.96 26.70
C GLY A 324 20.39 -1.60 26.62
N ASN A 325 20.70 -0.65 27.50
CA ASN A 325 20.03 0.65 27.49
C ASN A 325 20.36 1.47 26.23
N PHE A 326 21.61 1.44 25.79
CA PHE A 326 22.06 2.22 24.64
C PHE A 326 21.41 1.71 23.35
N GLU A 327 21.34 0.40 23.17
CA GLU A 327 20.67 -0.32 22.09
C GLU A 327 19.19 0.09 22.00
N ASN A 328 18.49 0.05 23.13
CA ASN A 328 17.09 0.48 23.22
C ASN A 328 16.92 1.95 22.82
N ALA A 329 17.82 2.82 23.28
CA ALA A 329 17.72 4.25 23.01
C ALA A 329 17.98 4.60 21.54
N VAL A 330 18.91 3.88 20.89
CA VAL A 330 19.15 3.95 19.44
C VAL A 330 17.93 3.44 18.67
N GLY A 331 17.33 2.32 19.07
CA GLY A 331 16.08 1.84 18.47
C GLY A 331 14.95 2.86 18.58
N TRP A 332 14.77 3.47 19.75
CA TRP A 332 13.77 4.51 19.96
C TRP A 332 14.01 5.76 19.12
N LEU A 333 15.27 6.17 18.94
CA LEU A 333 15.62 7.29 18.06
C LEU A 333 15.01 7.08 16.66
N PHE A 334 15.29 5.94 16.02
CA PHE A 334 14.78 5.64 14.69
C PHE A 334 13.25 5.47 14.67
N SER A 335 12.67 4.86 15.70
CA SER A 335 11.20 4.79 15.84
C SER A 335 10.57 6.18 15.93
N PHE A 336 11.15 7.10 16.70
CA PHE A 336 10.69 8.49 16.78
C PHE A 336 10.88 9.22 15.46
N SER A 337 11.87 8.85 14.64
CA SER A 337 12.06 9.37 13.28
C SER A 337 11.05 8.82 12.25
N GLY A 338 10.11 7.94 12.65
CA GLY A 338 9.11 7.35 11.77
C GLY A 338 9.53 6.04 11.09
N LEU A 339 10.73 5.53 11.40
CA LEU A 339 11.22 4.25 10.86
C LEU A 339 10.74 3.08 11.71
N SER A 340 10.59 1.90 11.10
CA SER A 340 10.28 0.68 11.85
C SER A 340 11.57 0.11 12.46
N SER A 341 11.69 0.09 13.79
CA SER A 341 12.85 -0.51 14.46
C SER A 341 12.50 -1.76 15.27
N ILE A 342 13.43 -2.71 15.33
CA ILE A 342 13.37 -3.90 16.18
C ILE A 342 14.71 -4.00 16.93
N VAL A 343 14.65 -4.11 18.26
CA VAL A 343 15.85 -4.19 19.11
C VAL A 343 16.05 -5.64 19.56
N TYR A 344 17.17 -6.24 19.17
CA TYR A 344 17.54 -7.62 19.50
C TYR A 344 18.62 -7.71 20.58
N GLY A 345 19.46 -6.68 20.76
CA GLY A 345 20.62 -6.73 21.66
C GLY A 345 20.35 -7.28 23.07
N PRO A 346 19.24 -6.91 23.75
CA PRO A 346 18.90 -7.46 25.07
C PRO A 346 18.44 -8.94 25.09
N ILE A 347 18.16 -9.55 23.93
CA ILE A 347 17.63 -10.92 23.82
C ILE A 347 18.78 -11.91 23.70
N ALA A 348 19.15 -12.57 24.80
CA ALA A 348 20.31 -13.48 24.84
C ALA A 348 20.31 -14.58 23.76
N LYS A 349 19.14 -15.07 23.34
CA LYS A 349 19.02 -16.10 22.27
C LYS A 349 19.25 -15.56 20.86
N MET A 350 19.35 -14.24 20.70
CA MET A 350 19.56 -13.55 19.43
C MET A 350 20.91 -12.82 19.41
N SER A 351 21.90 -13.28 20.19
CA SER A 351 23.24 -12.67 20.27
C SER A 351 23.98 -12.63 18.92
N ASP A 352 23.59 -13.48 17.98
CA ASP A 352 24.16 -13.56 16.63
C ASP A 352 23.52 -12.58 15.65
N ALA A 353 22.40 -11.94 16.01
CA ALA A 353 21.77 -10.89 15.22
C ALA A 353 22.47 -9.53 15.43
N VAL A 354 22.14 -8.55 14.58
CA VAL A 354 22.48 -7.14 14.84
C VAL A 354 21.70 -6.63 16.05
N ASP A 355 22.28 -5.71 16.83
CA ASP A 355 21.63 -5.18 18.04
C ASP A 355 20.31 -4.47 17.75
N VAL A 356 20.25 -3.70 16.65
CA VAL A 356 19.04 -3.03 16.19
C VAL A 356 18.89 -3.21 14.67
N LEU A 357 17.70 -3.60 14.23
CA LEU A 357 17.31 -3.64 12.83
C LEU A 357 16.31 -2.50 12.55
N VAL A 358 16.61 -1.65 11.58
CA VAL A 358 15.72 -0.54 11.18
C VAL A 358 15.31 -0.70 9.73
N VAL A 359 14.03 -0.52 9.43
CA VAL A 359 13.46 -0.69 8.10
C VAL A 359 12.76 0.58 7.64
N SER A 360 13.23 1.12 6.52
CA SER A 360 12.55 2.07 5.67
C SER A 360 11.80 1.33 4.56
N ARG A 361 10.49 1.15 4.73
CA ARG A 361 9.68 0.48 3.69
C ARG A 361 9.56 1.34 2.44
N ARG A 362 9.41 2.66 2.64
CA ARG A 362 9.21 3.64 1.57
C ARG A 362 10.43 3.74 0.66
N HIS A 363 11.64 3.71 1.24
CA HIS A 363 12.88 3.86 0.46
C HIS A 363 13.59 2.53 0.19
N GLY A 364 13.02 1.40 0.63
CA GLY A 364 13.63 0.08 0.44
C GLY A 364 15.00 -0.06 1.13
N VAL A 365 15.23 0.66 2.24
CA VAL A 365 16.49 0.64 2.99
C VAL A 365 16.33 -0.12 4.29
N VAL A 366 17.31 -0.95 4.63
CA VAL A 366 17.43 -1.64 5.90
C VAL A 366 18.74 -1.25 6.56
N LEU A 367 18.72 -0.83 7.82
CA LEU A 367 19.92 -0.55 8.61
C LEU A 367 20.13 -1.73 9.56
N GLY A 368 21.29 -2.39 9.46
CA GLY A 368 21.74 -3.34 10.48
C GLY A 368 22.72 -2.64 11.41
N ILE A 369 22.28 -2.37 12.63
CA ILE A 369 22.99 -1.51 13.57
C ILE A 369 23.58 -2.36 14.70
N GLU A 370 24.90 -2.27 14.87
CA GLU A 370 25.60 -2.75 16.06
C GLU A 370 25.85 -1.57 17.00
N CYS A 371 25.68 -1.76 18.29
CA CYS A 371 25.85 -0.74 19.30
C CYS A 371 27.11 -1.03 20.15
N THR A 372 27.80 0.04 20.56
CA THR A 372 28.96 -0.09 21.45
C THR A 372 29.09 1.09 22.39
N SER A 373 29.03 0.83 23.70
CA SER A 373 29.14 1.87 24.75
C SER A 373 30.57 2.11 25.25
N GLY A 374 31.51 1.22 24.97
CA GLY A 374 32.93 1.38 25.35
C GLY A 374 33.86 1.67 24.17
N GLN A 375 35.17 1.73 24.46
CA GLN A 375 36.27 1.78 23.47
C GLN A 375 36.72 0.43 22.84
N PRO A 376 36.02 -0.74 22.95
CA PRO A 376 36.64 -1.99 22.51
C PRO A 376 36.71 -2.08 20.99
N GLU A 377 37.70 -2.85 20.53
CA GLU A 377 38.10 -3.18 19.16
C GLU A 377 37.02 -2.96 18.08
N ILE A 378 36.82 -1.69 17.71
CA ILE A 378 35.85 -1.28 16.69
C ILE A 378 36.08 -2.05 15.39
N LYS A 379 37.32 -2.43 15.09
CA LYS A 379 37.69 -3.25 13.93
C LYS A 379 36.92 -4.58 13.87
N ASP A 380 36.83 -5.30 14.98
CA ASP A 380 36.17 -6.61 15.03
C ASP A 380 34.65 -6.46 14.94
N LYS A 381 34.11 -5.38 15.52
CA LYS A 381 32.70 -5.03 15.40
C LYS A 381 32.31 -4.65 13.97
N ILE A 382 33.17 -3.91 13.25
CA ILE A 382 32.98 -3.57 11.84
C ILE A 382 32.87 -4.84 10.99
N ALA A 383 33.77 -5.80 11.17
CA ALA A 383 33.72 -7.06 10.43
C ALA A 383 32.43 -7.84 10.72
N ARG A 384 32.01 -7.88 11.98
CA ARG A 384 30.81 -8.59 12.42
C ARG A 384 29.53 -7.98 11.87
N VAL A 385 29.35 -6.66 11.99
CA VAL A 385 28.14 -5.99 11.47
C VAL A 385 28.07 -6.10 9.95
N LEU A 386 29.21 -6.02 9.26
CA LEU A 386 29.27 -6.22 7.82
C LEU A 386 28.82 -7.64 7.43
N GLN A 387 29.33 -8.67 8.10
CA GLN A 387 28.93 -10.07 7.86
C GLN A 387 27.42 -10.25 8.05
N ARG A 388 26.88 -9.80 9.19
CA ARG A 388 25.44 -9.90 9.50
C ARG A 388 24.58 -9.18 8.47
N CYS A 389 25.00 -7.98 8.03
CA CYS A 389 24.29 -7.23 7.01
C CYS A 389 24.35 -7.91 5.63
N GLN A 390 25.45 -8.58 5.28
CA GLN A 390 25.54 -9.36 4.04
C GLN A 390 24.61 -10.59 4.05
N GLU A 391 24.43 -11.22 5.21
CA GLU A 391 23.45 -12.31 5.38
C GLU A 391 22.01 -11.82 5.19
N ILE A 392 21.68 -10.68 5.79
CA ILE A 392 20.38 -10.01 5.59
C ILE A 392 20.19 -9.64 4.11
N GLN A 393 21.20 -9.05 3.47
CA GLN A 393 21.16 -8.64 2.06
C GLN A 393 20.95 -9.83 1.13
N ARG A 394 21.62 -10.96 1.38
CA ARG A 394 21.43 -12.19 0.60
C ARG A 394 20.01 -12.73 0.72
N SER A 395 19.42 -12.63 1.90
CA SER A 395 18.05 -13.11 2.16
C SER A 395 16.98 -12.21 1.53
N LEU A 396 17.19 -10.89 1.54
CA LEU A 396 16.24 -9.92 0.97
C LEU A 396 16.36 -9.75 -0.56
N GLY A 397 17.47 -10.19 -1.16
CA GLY A 397 17.76 -10.00 -2.58
C GLY A 397 18.11 -8.55 -2.92
N SER A 398 18.23 -8.22 -4.20
CA SER A 398 18.69 -6.90 -4.68
C SER A 398 17.65 -5.77 -4.61
N ARG A 399 16.41 -6.09 -4.21
CA ARG A 399 15.31 -5.11 -4.12
C ARG A 399 15.49 -4.12 -2.97
N TYR A 400 16.16 -4.56 -1.90
CA TYR A 400 16.41 -3.76 -0.71
C TYR A 400 17.90 -3.47 -0.58
N LYS A 401 18.23 -2.30 -0.02
CA LYS A 401 19.60 -1.94 0.30
C LYS A 401 19.84 -2.09 1.79
N VAL A 402 20.76 -2.97 2.18
CA VAL A 402 21.17 -3.15 3.58
C VAL A 402 22.43 -2.33 3.86
N LEU A 403 22.36 -1.38 4.79
CA LEU A 403 23.48 -0.57 5.23
C LEU A 403 23.97 -1.06 6.61
N PRO A 404 25.23 -1.49 6.74
CA PRO A 404 25.84 -1.73 8.05
C PRO A 404 26.11 -0.40 8.77
N VAL A 405 25.72 -0.35 10.04
CA VAL A 405 25.88 0.83 10.90
C VAL A 405 26.49 0.42 12.23
N LEU A 406 27.45 1.20 12.72
CA LEU A 406 27.98 1.10 14.07
C LEU A 406 27.59 2.36 14.84
N ALA A 407 26.87 2.21 15.95
CA ALA A 407 26.47 3.32 16.81
C ALA A 407 27.29 3.31 18.11
N THR A 408 27.72 4.48 18.56
CA THR A 408 28.51 4.63 19.79
C THR A 408 28.27 5.99 20.47
N PRO A 409 28.24 6.06 21.81
CA PRO A 409 28.14 7.32 22.54
C PRO A 409 29.50 8.03 22.66
N LEU A 410 30.56 7.46 22.08
CA LEU A 410 31.88 8.08 22.02
C LEU A 410 31.90 9.21 20.99
N ARG A 411 32.76 10.21 21.24
CA ARG A 411 33.02 11.28 20.27
C ARG A 411 33.88 10.75 19.13
N SER A 412 33.78 11.37 17.97
CA SER A 412 34.65 11.03 16.83
C SER A 412 36.14 11.08 17.17
N ASP A 413 36.58 12.08 17.96
CA ASP A 413 37.98 12.23 18.39
C ASP A 413 38.45 11.13 19.37
N ASP A 414 37.53 10.46 20.05
CA ASP A 414 37.83 9.34 20.96
C ASP A 414 38.02 8.02 20.21
N ILE A 415 37.73 7.99 18.90
CA ILE A 415 37.82 6.81 18.04
C ILE A 415 39.17 6.82 17.32
N LYS A 416 39.91 5.71 17.46
CA LYS A 416 41.23 5.57 16.83
C LYS A 416 41.13 5.73 15.30
N LYS A 417 41.98 6.57 14.71
CA LYS A 417 42.02 6.83 13.25
C LYS A 417 41.99 5.57 12.36
N PRO A 418 42.73 4.47 12.68
CA PRO A 418 42.64 3.26 11.88
C PRO A 418 41.25 2.61 11.85
N ALA A 419 40.47 2.76 12.93
CA ALA A 419 39.09 2.27 12.98
C ALA A 419 38.15 3.11 12.11
N LEU A 420 38.30 4.44 12.12
CA LEU A 420 37.57 5.34 11.22
C LEU A 420 37.86 5.01 9.75
N ALA A 421 39.13 4.84 9.40
CA ALA A 421 39.53 4.47 8.04
C ALA A 421 38.98 3.10 7.63
N GLY A 422 39.03 2.11 8.53
CA GLY A 422 38.46 0.78 8.28
C GLY A 422 36.95 0.79 8.06
N ALA A 423 36.21 1.61 8.82
CA ALA A 423 34.76 1.77 8.64
C ALA A 423 34.45 2.40 7.27
N GLY A 424 35.15 3.49 6.91
CA GLY A 424 35.00 4.16 5.63
C GLY A 424 35.30 3.25 4.44
N GLN A 425 36.40 2.49 4.48
CA GLN A 425 36.74 1.52 3.43
C GLN A 425 35.71 0.39 3.29
N SER A 426 35.08 -0.01 4.39
CA SER A 426 34.09 -1.08 4.42
C SER A 426 32.66 -0.61 4.14
N GLY A 427 32.45 0.71 3.96
CA GLY A 427 31.13 1.30 3.77
C GLY A 427 30.22 1.20 5.02
N VAL A 428 30.81 1.13 6.22
CA VAL A 428 30.06 1.08 7.48
C VAL A 428 29.85 2.50 7.99
N ALA A 429 28.59 2.88 8.18
CA ALA A 429 28.23 4.17 8.76
C ALA A 429 28.57 4.19 10.26
N LEU A 430 29.19 5.28 10.74
CA LEU A 430 29.58 5.41 12.14
C LEU A 430 28.81 6.54 12.82
N LEU A 431 27.81 6.18 13.62
CA LEU A 431 27.01 7.11 14.40
C LEU A 431 27.71 7.38 15.73
N THR A 432 28.62 8.37 15.72
CA THR A 432 29.25 8.89 16.95
C THR A 432 28.27 9.73 17.75
N LYS A 433 28.68 10.16 18.94
CA LYS A 433 27.91 11.05 19.80
C LYS A 433 27.34 12.26 19.04
N GLU A 434 28.19 12.97 18.30
CA GLU A 434 27.80 14.18 17.58
C GLU A 434 26.71 13.88 16.54
N LYS A 435 26.84 12.76 15.82
CA LYS A 435 25.87 12.34 14.81
C LYS A 435 24.56 11.87 15.44
N LEU A 436 24.61 11.18 16.57
CA LEU A 436 23.41 10.81 17.33
C LEU A 436 22.67 12.05 17.84
N GLU A 437 23.39 13.06 18.33
CA GLU A 437 22.81 14.34 18.75
C GLU A 437 22.15 15.09 17.57
N GLU A 438 22.79 15.13 16.40
CA GLU A 438 22.21 15.67 15.17
C GLU A 438 20.92 14.93 14.77
N LEU A 439 20.91 13.61 14.82
CA LEU A 439 19.72 12.81 14.51
C LEU A 439 18.59 13.02 15.53
N VAL A 440 18.91 13.20 16.81
CA VAL A 440 17.94 13.56 17.85
C VAL A 440 17.30 14.90 17.54
N GLU A 441 18.10 15.90 17.17
CA GLU A 441 17.60 17.23 16.79
C GLU A 441 16.75 17.17 15.51
N ALA A 442 17.23 16.46 14.49
CA ALA A 442 16.48 16.25 13.25
C ALA A 442 15.13 15.57 13.52
N THR A 443 15.12 14.58 14.41
CA THR A 443 13.89 13.86 14.81
C THR A 443 12.93 14.75 15.59
N ALA A 444 13.45 15.56 16.52
CA ALA A 444 12.66 16.54 17.27
C ALA A 444 12.04 17.59 16.34
N ASN A 445 12.79 18.02 15.32
CA ASN A 445 12.39 18.95 14.27
C ASN A 445 11.65 18.27 13.10
N ARG A 446 11.28 16.99 13.25
CA ARG A 446 10.50 16.20 12.27
C ARG A 446 11.06 16.23 10.85
N LYS A 447 12.38 16.21 10.71
CA LYS A 447 13.01 16.09 9.39
C LYS A 447 12.51 14.79 8.72
N PRO A 448 12.25 14.82 7.41
CA PRO A 448 11.65 13.69 6.71
C PRO A 448 12.56 12.46 6.77
N GLU A 449 11.99 11.26 6.65
CA GLU A 449 12.72 9.99 6.72
C GLU A 449 13.95 9.96 5.78
N ARG A 450 13.81 10.49 4.55
CA ARG A 450 14.93 10.63 3.60
C ARG A 450 16.11 11.43 4.16
N PHE A 451 15.85 12.46 4.95
CA PHE A 451 16.90 13.25 5.59
C PHE A 451 17.61 12.43 6.66
N ILE A 452 16.86 11.70 7.48
CA ILE A 452 17.41 10.82 8.52
C ILE A 452 18.30 9.74 7.91
N LEU A 453 17.82 9.07 6.85
CA LEU A 453 18.61 8.09 6.11
C LEU A 453 19.87 8.73 5.51
N LYS A 454 19.75 9.89 4.86
CA LYS A 454 20.90 10.62 4.31
C LYS A 454 21.92 10.95 5.39
N SER A 455 21.51 11.45 6.56
CA SER A 455 22.42 11.74 7.68
C SER A 455 23.15 10.49 8.18
N VAL A 456 22.52 9.30 8.15
CA VAL A 456 23.18 8.02 8.45
C VAL A 456 24.19 7.65 7.36
N PHE A 457 23.85 7.80 6.09
CA PHE A 457 24.77 7.53 4.98
C PHE A 457 25.97 8.48 4.96
N ASP A 458 25.75 9.76 5.21
CA ASP A 458 26.81 10.78 5.33
C ASP A 458 27.72 10.52 6.54
N ALA A 459 27.31 9.64 7.47
CA ALA A 459 28.13 9.21 8.60
C ALA A 459 29.10 8.07 8.25
N ILE A 460 29.15 7.60 7.00
CA ILE A 460 30.25 6.76 6.52
C ILE A 460 31.50 7.64 6.45
N PRO A 461 32.55 7.35 7.25
CA PRO A 461 33.78 8.14 7.20
C PRO A 461 34.31 8.18 5.77
N SER A 462 34.66 9.37 5.29
CA SER A 462 35.18 9.55 3.94
C SER A 462 36.42 8.67 3.74
N SER A 463 36.28 7.61 2.94
CA SER A 463 37.41 7.14 2.15
C SER A 463 37.50 8.10 0.96
N GLU A 464 38.70 8.45 0.49
CA GLU A 464 38.89 9.27 -0.72
C GLU A 464 38.25 8.66 -2.00
N THR A 465 37.47 7.57 -1.87
CA THR A 465 37.04 6.68 -2.95
C THR A 465 35.53 6.36 -3.00
N LEU A 466 34.70 6.80 -2.05
CA LEU A 466 33.26 6.48 -2.07
C LEU A 466 32.43 7.62 -2.66
N ASN A 467 32.03 7.45 -3.92
CA ASN A 467 31.07 8.33 -4.58
C ASN A 467 29.64 8.01 -4.08
N THR A 468 29.17 8.78 -3.10
CA THR A 468 27.88 8.59 -2.41
C THR A 468 26.67 8.68 -3.33
N GLU A 469 26.79 9.35 -4.49
CA GLU A 469 25.71 9.50 -5.48
C GLU A 469 25.30 8.17 -6.14
N ARG A 470 26.26 7.26 -6.37
CA ARG A 470 25.96 5.94 -6.98
C ARG A 470 25.20 5.00 -6.06
N LEU A 471 25.35 5.17 -4.74
CA LEU A 471 24.83 4.23 -3.76
C LEU A 471 23.30 4.25 -3.67
N PHE A 472 22.64 5.29 -4.18
CA PHE A 472 21.19 5.40 -4.11
C PHE A 472 20.47 5.24 -5.44
N GLY A 473 21.17 5.30 -6.59
CA GLY A 473 20.48 5.52 -7.87
C GLY A 473 19.66 6.81 -7.88
N ILE A 474 19.90 7.72 -6.91
CA ILE A 474 19.24 9.02 -6.78
C ILE A 474 20.09 10.00 -7.57
N SER A 475 19.57 10.43 -8.72
CA SER A 475 20.11 11.58 -9.45
C SER A 475 20.16 12.80 -8.50
N PRO A 476 21.17 13.70 -8.63
CA PRO A 476 21.13 14.97 -7.90
C PRO A 476 19.79 15.66 -8.13
N LEU A 477 19.21 16.13 -7.02
CA LEU A 477 17.88 16.70 -6.86
C LEU A 477 17.49 17.60 -8.04
N SER A 478 16.38 17.27 -8.71
CA SER A 478 15.52 18.31 -9.24
C SER A 478 14.78 18.93 -8.05
N PRO A 479 14.72 20.27 -7.91
CA PRO A 479 13.83 20.95 -6.97
C PRO A 479 12.36 20.55 -7.09
N ASP A 480 11.97 19.88 -8.19
CA ASP A 480 10.59 19.50 -8.51
C ASP A 480 10.16 18.14 -7.94
N ASP A 481 11.02 17.35 -7.29
CA ASP A 481 10.65 16.06 -6.65
C ASP A 481 9.98 16.24 -5.26
N VAL A 482 9.25 17.33 -5.08
CA VAL A 482 8.35 17.57 -3.95
C VAL A 482 7.00 16.97 -4.31
N GLY A 483 6.79 15.68 -4.06
CA GLY A 483 5.47 15.11 -4.35
C GLY A 483 5.24 13.62 -4.15
N ASP A 484 5.98 12.93 -3.26
CA ASP A 484 5.57 11.57 -2.88
C ASP A 484 4.87 11.59 -1.50
N PRO A 485 3.63 11.05 -1.40
CA PRO A 485 2.80 11.15 -0.20
C PRO A 485 3.36 10.34 0.99
N ILE A 486 3.09 10.82 2.21
CA ILE A 486 3.41 10.21 3.51
C ILE A 486 2.45 9.07 3.82
#